data_AF-A0A0B3ZBQ6-F1
#
_entry.id   AF-A0A0B3ZBQ6-F1
#
_cell.length_a   1.000
_cell.length_b   1.000
_cell.length_c   1.000
_cell.angle_alpha   90.00
_cell.angle_beta   90.00
_cell.angle_gamma   90.00
#
_symmetry.space_group_name_H-M   'P 1'
#
loop_
_entity.id
_entity.type
_entity.pdbx_description
1 polymer ?
#
loop_
_entity_poly.entity_id
_entity_poly.type
_entity_poly.pdbx_seq_one_letter_code
_entity_poly.pdbx_strand_id
1 'polypeptide(L)'
;MKKNGFTLVELIITILVIGVLAVTAAPRFLGSDTEEAIALRDRTLQLVRNMQFRAMQNVQDTSCVKITNTVIAPPAGHDCANALSTTFDDDQVVNASNTDFTFQTADENGDSFSQIRFDGFGRPSNIACSSICKIQISTFSMCLQSEGAIYAC
;
A
#
# COMPACT_ATOMS: atom_id res chain seq x y z
N MET A 1 31.30 31.69 -42.11
CA MET A 1 30.49 30.85 -41.20
C MET A 1 31.30 30.65 -39.93
N LYS A 2 30.86 31.24 -38.80
CA LYS A 2 31.57 31.15 -37.51
C LYS A 2 31.30 29.76 -36.94
N LYS A 3 32.34 28.95 -36.73
CA LYS A 3 32.20 27.65 -36.06
C LYS A 3 31.95 27.91 -34.58
N ASN A 4 30.71 27.80 -34.14
CA ASN A 4 30.36 27.75 -32.71
C ASN A 4 30.73 26.36 -32.20
N GLY A 5 32.02 26.17 -31.90
CA GLY A 5 32.52 24.96 -31.24
C GLY A 5 32.59 25.17 -29.74
N PHE A 6 32.26 24.12 -28.98
CA PHE A 6 32.52 24.04 -27.55
C PHE A 6 34.03 24.17 -27.29
N THR A 7 34.42 24.93 -26.26
CA THR A 7 35.84 24.97 -25.85
C THR A 7 36.21 23.72 -25.07
N LEU A 8 37.48 23.33 -25.07
CA LEU A 8 37.95 22.16 -24.32
C LEU A 8 37.64 22.30 -22.82
N VAL A 9 37.76 23.51 -22.27
CA VAL A 9 37.45 23.79 -20.87
C VAL A 9 35.96 23.64 -20.58
N GLU A 10 35.10 24.11 -21.48
CA GLU A 10 33.64 24.01 -21.35
C GLU A 10 33.16 22.54 -21.39
N LEU A 11 33.82 21.71 -22.20
CA LEU A 11 33.56 20.28 -22.23
C LEU A 11 33.97 19.58 -20.92
N ILE A 12 35.11 19.96 -20.33
CA ILE A 12 35.56 19.37 -19.06
C ILE A 12 34.61 19.76 -17.92
N ILE A 13 34.23 21.03 -17.84
CA ILE A 13 33.32 21.51 -16.79
C ILE A 13 31.95 20.83 -16.91
N THR A 14 31.42 20.68 -18.12
CA THR A 14 30.11 20.00 -18.33
C THR A 14 30.15 18.53 -17.92
N ILE A 15 31.21 17.79 -18.26
CA ILE A 15 31.37 16.38 -17.81
C ILE A 15 31.51 16.30 -16.30
N LEU A 16 32.25 17.22 -15.66
CA LEU A 16 32.37 17.28 -14.20
C LEU A 16 31.01 17.53 -13.53
N VAL A 17 30.24 18.50 -14.02
CA VAL A 17 28.92 18.82 -13.47
C VAL A 17 27.96 17.63 -13.62
N ILE A 18 27.92 17.00 -14.81
CA ILE A 18 27.10 15.80 -15.03
C ILE A 18 27.57 14.64 -14.12
N GLY A 19 28.88 14.47 -13.92
CA GLY A 19 29.44 13.45 -13.04
C GLY A 19 28.99 13.60 -11.59
N VAL A 20 29.04 14.82 -11.04
CA VAL A 20 28.58 15.09 -9.66
C VAL A 20 27.06 14.85 -9.53
N LEU A 21 26.27 15.31 -10.51
CA LEU A 21 24.82 15.10 -10.51
C LEU A 21 24.49 13.60 -10.59
N ALA A 22 25.18 12.84 -11.44
CA ALA A 22 24.95 11.41 -11.62
C ALA A 22 25.13 10.62 -10.31
N VAL A 23 26.17 10.92 -9.53
CA VAL A 23 26.41 10.24 -8.23
C VAL A 23 25.27 10.49 -7.23
N THR A 24 24.62 11.65 -7.30
CA THR A 24 23.49 11.99 -6.40
C THR A 24 22.13 11.52 -6.91
N ALA A 25 21.91 11.55 -8.23
CA ALA A 25 20.61 11.23 -8.83
C ALA A 25 20.43 9.73 -9.11
N ALA A 26 21.49 9.02 -9.51
CA ALA A 26 21.40 7.61 -9.89
C ALA A 26 20.92 6.69 -8.74
N PRO A 27 21.41 6.83 -7.49
CA PRO A 27 20.92 5.98 -6.40
C PRO A 27 19.45 6.20 -6.07
N ARG A 28 18.95 7.44 -6.18
CA ARG A 28 17.55 7.77 -5.94
C ARG A 28 16.62 7.19 -7.00
N PHE A 29 17.07 7.15 -8.25
CA PHE A 29 16.29 6.59 -9.35
C PHE A 29 16.23 5.05 -9.31
N LEU A 30 17.25 4.40 -8.74
CA LEU A 30 17.31 2.94 -8.63
C LEU A 30 16.72 2.38 -7.33
N GLY A 31 16.57 3.20 -6.28
CA GLY A 31 16.13 2.76 -4.95
C GLY A 31 14.65 2.98 -4.62
N SER A 32 13.89 3.71 -5.44
CA SER A 32 12.53 4.17 -5.12
C SER A 32 11.51 3.06 -4.90
N ASP A 33 11.63 1.94 -5.61
CA ASP A 33 10.60 0.89 -5.61
C ASP A 33 10.39 0.30 -4.19
N THR A 34 11.47 0.16 -3.43
CA THR A 34 11.39 -0.36 -2.06
C THR A 34 10.70 0.61 -1.10
N GLU A 35 10.93 1.92 -1.28
CA GLU A 35 10.32 2.96 -0.46
C GLU A 35 8.81 3.08 -0.74
N GLU A 36 8.42 2.98 -2.02
CA GLU A 36 7.01 3.00 -2.43
C GLU A 36 6.24 1.79 -1.89
N ALA A 37 6.82 0.59 -1.96
CA ALA A 37 6.19 -0.62 -1.42
C ALA A 37 5.99 -0.55 0.10
N ILE A 38 6.96 0.00 0.83
CA ILE A 38 6.85 0.24 2.29
C ILE A 38 5.75 1.27 2.59
N ALA A 39 5.73 2.38 1.84
CA ALA A 39 4.72 3.41 2.00
C ALA A 39 3.30 2.86 1.75
N LEU A 40 3.14 2.00 0.73
CA LEU A 40 1.88 1.31 0.47
C LEU A 40 1.49 0.40 1.63
N ARG A 41 2.40 -0.43 2.16
CA ARG A 41 2.15 -1.26 3.35
C ARG A 41 1.71 -0.42 4.56
N ASP A 42 2.36 0.72 4.80
CA ASP A 42 2.04 1.54 5.96
C ASP A 42 0.67 2.23 5.81
N ARG A 43 0.31 2.63 4.58
CA ARG A 43 -1.05 3.13 4.27
C ARG A 43 -2.10 2.02 4.44
N THR A 44 -1.85 0.80 3.98
CA THR A 44 -2.80 -0.32 4.19
C THR A 44 -2.99 -0.61 5.68
N LEU A 45 -1.89 -0.62 6.44
CA LEU A 45 -1.93 -0.81 7.89
C LEU A 45 -2.78 0.26 8.59
N GLN A 46 -2.61 1.54 8.23
CA GLN A 46 -3.40 2.63 8.79
C GLN A 46 -4.88 2.53 8.43
N LEU A 47 -5.19 2.27 7.15
CA LEU A 47 -6.55 2.09 6.67
C LEU A 47 -7.27 0.95 7.40
N VAL A 48 -6.66 -0.24 7.43
CA VAL A 48 -7.30 -1.42 8.02
C VAL A 48 -7.50 -1.22 9.53
N ARG A 49 -6.55 -0.60 10.23
CA ARG A 49 -6.71 -0.22 11.64
C ARG A 49 -7.83 0.81 11.84
N ASN A 50 -7.95 1.80 10.97
CA ASN A 50 -9.03 2.78 11.05
C ASN A 50 -10.41 2.10 10.94
N MET A 51 -10.56 1.15 10.00
CA MET A 51 -11.80 0.38 9.86
C MET A 51 -12.06 -0.54 11.05
N GLN A 52 -11.01 -1.11 11.64
CA GLN A 52 -11.13 -1.86 12.89
C GLN A 52 -11.62 -0.96 14.04
N PHE A 53 -11.05 0.24 14.20
CA PHE A 53 -11.51 1.21 15.20
C PHE A 53 -12.96 1.63 14.96
N ARG A 54 -13.37 1.84 13.71
CA ARG A 54 -14.77 2.13 13.36
C ARG A 54 -15.71 1.03 13.86
N ALA A 55 -15.35 -0.24 13.67
CA ALA A 55 -16.13 -1.37 14.16
C ALA A 55 -16.29 -1.36 15.69
N MET A 56 -15.22 -1.01 16.41
CA MET A 56 -15.23 -0.93 17.88
C MET A 56 -16.00 0.29 18.40
N GLN A 57 -16.02 1.40 17.66
CA GLN A 57 -16.79 2.59 18.02
C GLN A 57 -18.28 2.47 17.69
N ASN A 58 -18.62 1.70 16.65
CA ASN A 58 -20.00 1.46 16.24
C ASN A 58 -20.28 -0.04 16.12
N VAL A 59 -20.46 -0.69 17.27
CA VAL A 59 -20.67 -2.16 17.39
C VAL A 59 -21.91 -2.66 16.64
N GLN A 60 -22.88 -1.79 16.35
CA GLN A 60 -24.09 -2.14 15.60
C GLN A 60 -23.87 -2.12 14.08
N ASP A 61 -22.77 -1.53 13.61
CA ASP A 61 -22.45 -1.40 12.20
C ASP A 61 -21.29 -2.31 11.81
N THR A 62 -21.51 -3.08 10.74
CA THR A 62 -20.52 -4.02 10.25
C THR A 62 -19.47 -3.27 9.43
N SER A 63 -18.29 -3.04 10.00
CA SER A 63 -17.20 -2.36 9.27
C SER A 63 -16.36 -3.37 8.51
N CYS A 64 -16.04 -3.07 7.25
CA CYS A 64 -15.19 -3.93 6.44
C CYS A 64 -14.32 -3.17 5.44
N VAL A 65 -13.29 -3.86 4.99
CA VAL A 65 -12.36 -3.45 3.95
C VAL A 65 -12.53 -4.40 2.77
N LYS A 66 -12.61 -3.86 1.56
CA LYS A 66 -12.58 -4.63 0.31
C LYS A 66 -11.18 -4.52 -0.28
N ILE A 67 -10.74 -5.60 -0.92
CA ILE A 67 -9.39 -5.73 -1.46
C ILE A 67 -9.48 -6.28 -2.87
N THR A 68 -8.90 -5.55 -3.82
CA THR A 68 -8.60 -6.01 -5.17
C THR A 68 -7.09 -6.12 -5.35
N ASN A 69 -6.64 -6.55 -6.53
CA ASN A 69 -5.22 -6.61 -6.86
C ASN A 69 -4.51 -5.24 -6.81
N THR A 70 -5.21 -4.12 -6.97
CA THR A 70 -4.60 -2.78 -7.01
C THR A 70 -5.22 -1.78 -6.06
N VAL A 71 -6.33 -2.09 -5.39
CA VAL A 71 -7.02 -1.15 -4.49
C VAL A 71 -7.47 -1.83 -3.21
N ILE A 72 -7.22 -1.16 -2.08
CA ILE A 72 -7.77 -1.51 -0.78
C ILE A 72 -8.55 -0.29 -0.28
N ALA A 73 -9.85 -0.46 -0.07
CA ALA A 73 -10.73 0.62 0.34
C ALA A 73 -12.02 0.09 1.00
N PRO A 74 -12.73 0.92 1.77
CA PRO A 74 -14.06 0.58 2.24
C PRO A 74 -15.07 0.42 1.08
N PRO A 75 -16.16 -0.33 1.29
CA PRO A 75 -17.25 -0.40 0.34
C PRO A 75 -18.09 0.88 0.34
N ALA A 76 -18.86 1.10 -0.73
CA ALA A 76 -19.74 2.25 -0.84
C ALA A 76 -20.72 2.33 0.35
N GLY A 77 -20.76 3.50 1.00
CA GLY A 77 -21.61 3.72 2.19
C GLY A 77 -21.19 2.92 3.43
N HIS A 78 -19.98 2.33 3.45
CA HIS A 78 -19.51 1.41 4.50
C HIS A 78 -20.36 0.14 4.68
N ASP A 79 -21.19 -0.22 3.69
CA ASP A 79 -21.96 -1.46 3.71
C ASP A 79 -21.20 -2.59 3.01
N CYS A 80 -20.89 -3.67 3.73
CA CYS A 80 -20.15 -4.81 3.23
C CYS A 80 -20.81 -5.57 2.07
N ALA A 81 -22.10 -5.38 1.85
CA ALA A 81 -22.79 -5.92 0.67
C ALA A 81 -22.42 -5.16 -0.61
N ASN A 82 -22.03 -3.89 -0.51
CA ASN A 82 -21.69 -3.07 -1.65
C ASN A 82 -20.28 -3.36 -2.20
N ALA A 83 -20.05 -2.90 -3.43
CA ALA A 83 -18.74 -2.92 -4.05
C ALA A 83 -17.76 -1.98 -3.33
N LEU A 84 -16.46 -2.24 -3.54
CA LEU A 84 -15.39 -1.30 -3.17
C LEU A 84 -15.68 0.08 -3.77
N SER A 85 -15.46 1.14 -3.00
CA SER A 85 -15.57 2.52 -3.48
C SER A 85 -14.27 3.26 -3.27
N THR A 86 -13.86 4.02 -4.29
CA THR A 86 -12.74 4.97 -4.22
C THR A 86 -13.23 6.41 -4.02
N THR A 87 -14.53 6.61 -3.79
CA THR A 87 -15.14 7.93 -3.51
C THR A 87 -15.09 8.22 -2.01
N PHE A 88 -13.89 8.11 -1.44
CA PHE A 88 -13.58 8.47 -0.06
C PHE A 88 -12.32 9.35 -0.06
N ASP A 89 -11.99 9.91 1.09
CA ASP A 89 -10.76 10.68 1.26
C ASP A 89 -9.51 9.81 1.00
N ASP A 90 -8.40 10.43 0.60
CA ASP A 90 -7.16 9.74 0.18
C ASP A 90 -6.53 8.90 1.30
N ASP A 91 -6.82 9.22 2.57
CA ASP A 91 -6.39 8.47 3.75
C ASP A 91 -7.22 7.19 3.98
N GLN A 92 -8.38 7.07 3.33
CA GLN A 92 -9.27 5.91 3.40
C GLN A 92 -9.14 4.96 2.20
N VAL A 93 -8.39 5.35 1.16
CA VAL A 93 -8.23 4.59 -0.08
C VAL A 93 -6.75 4.35 -0.35
N VAL A 94 -6.35 3.09 -0.38
CA VAL A 94 -5.00 2.72 -0.85
C VAL A 94 -5.11 2.25 -2.29
N ASN A 95 -4.63 3.06 -3.22
CA ASN A 95 -4.67 2.77 -4.65
C ASN A 95 -3.25 2.64 -5.23
N ALA A 96 -2.92 1.44 -5.70
CA ALA A 96 -1.67 1.07 -6.33
C ALA A 96 -1.78 0.99 -7.87
N SER A 97 -2.91 1.40 -8.47
CA SER A 97 -3.17 1.22 -9.92
C SER A 97 -2.23 2.01 -10.85
N ASN A 98 -1.55 3.04 -10.33
CA ASN A 98 -0.53 3.80 -11.05
C ASN A 98 0.90 3.32 -10.73
N THR A 99 1.04 2.19 -10.05
CA THR A 99 2.32 1.59 -9.66
C THR A 99 2.40 0.16 -10.20
N ASP A 100 3.60 -0.43 -10.18
CA ASP A 100 3.80 -1.83 -10.56
C ASP A 100 3.48 -2.82 -9.41
N PHE A 101 2.97 -2.31 -8.28
CA PHE A 101 2.65 -3.12 -7.11
C PHE A 101 1.25 -3.70 -7.18
N THR A 102 1.12 -4.95 -6.70
CA THR A 102 -0.16 -5.62 -6.51
C THR A 102 -0.34 -6.12 -5.09
N PHE A 103 -1.57 -6.12 -4.62
CA PHE A 103 -1.97 -6.72 -3.36
C PHE A 103 -2.27 -8.20 -3.55
N GLN A 104 -1.63 -9.04 -2.75
CA GLN A 104 -1.90 -10.46 -2.67
C GLN A 104 -2.35 -10.81 -1.26
N THR A 105 -3.46 -11.52 -1.14
CA THR A 105 -4.03 -11.91 0.15
C THR A 105 -3.92 -13.40 0.33
N ALA A 106 -3.63 -13.84 1.55
CA ALA A 106 -3.58 -15.25 1.91
C ALA A 106 -4.06 -15.41 3.36
N ASP A 107 -5.06 -16.25 3.57
CA ASP A 107 -5.50 -16.66 4.90
C ASP A 107 -4.55 -17.72 5.50
N GLU A 108 -4.93 -18.31 6.64
CA GLU A 108 -4.10 -19.32 7.30
C GLU A 108 -3.90 -20.62 6.50
N ASN A 109 -4.79 -20.90 5.55
CA ASN A 109 -4.72 -22.07 4.68
C ASN A 109 -4.02 -21.76 3.35
N GLY A 110 -3.68 -20.48 3.11
CA GLY A 110 -3.13 -20.00 1.85
C GLY A 110 -4.20 -19.63 0.82
N ASP A 111 -5.47 -19.56 1.21
CA ASP A 111 -6.56 -19.17 0.32
C ASP A 111 -6.64 -17.65 0.21
N SER A 112 -6.91 -17.15 -1.00
CA SER A 112 -7.07 -15.72 -1.24
C SER A 112 -8.40 -15.20 -0.71
N PHE A 113 -8.41 -14.01 -0.13
CA PHE A 113 -9.61 -13.31 0.32
C PHE A 113 -9.70 -11.88 -0.25
N SER A 114 -10.90 -11.40 -0.53
CA SER A 114 -11.13 -10.06 -1.10
C SER A 114 -11.84 -9.11 -0.13
N GLN A 115 -12.08 -9.54 1.10
CA GLN A 115 -12.76 -8.74 2.11
C GLN A 115 -12.32 -9.12 3.52
N ILE A 116 -12.12 -8.11 4.37
CA ILE A 116 -12.00 -8.27 5.82
C ILE A 116 -13.20 -7.59 6.46
N ARG A 117 -13.98 -8.33 7.24
CA ARG A 117 -15.11 -7.83 8.05
C ARG A 117 -14.72 -7.88 9.52
N PHE A 118 -14.87 -6.77 10.21
CA PHE A 118 -14.61 -6.66 11.64
C PHE A 118 -15.92 -6.77 12.43
N ASP A 119 -15.88 -7.52 13.53
CA ASP A 119 -16.92 -7.47 14.55
C ASP A 119 -16.76 -6.25 15.48
N GLY A 120 -17.69 -6.06 16.42
CA GLY A 120 -17.64 -4.96 17.39
C GLY A 120 -16.47 -5.00 18.38
N PHE A 121 -15.70 -6.11 18.41
CA PHE A 121 -14.46 -6.23 19.18
C PHE A 121 -13.22 -5.99 18.31
N GLY A 122 -13.39 -5.64 17.03
CA GLY A 122 -12.30 -5.41 16.09
C GLY A 122 -11.65 -6.71 15.60
N ARG A 123 -12.31 -7.86 15.72
CA ARG A 123 -11.79 -9.16 15.25
C ARG A 123 -12.29 -9.47 13.84
N PRO A 124 -11.47 -10.09 12.99
CA PRO A 124 -11.92 -10.52 11.67
C PRO A 124 -12.94 -11.66 11.79
N SER A 125 -14.07 -11.53 11.09
CA SER A 125 -15.24 -12.39 11.28
C SER A 125 -15.59 -13.24 10.04
N ASN A 126 -14.89 -13.05 8.92
CA ASN A 126 -15.19 -13.69 7.63
C ASN A 126 -13.97 -14.34 6.96
N ILE A 127 -12.85 -14.42 7.69
CA ILE A 127 -11.58 -15.00 7.23
C ILE A 127 -10.97 -15.80 8.37
N ALA A 128 -10.32 -16.91 8.02
CA ALA A 128 -9.71 -17.82 8.98
C ALA A 128 -8.27 -17.35 9.28
N CYS A 129 -8.09 -16.66 10.41
CA CYS A 129 -6.81 -16.09 10.83
C CYS A 129 -6.36 -16.62 12.21
N SER A 130 -6.63 -17.90 12.52
CA SER A 130 -6.24 -18.53 13.79
C SER A 130 -4.72 -18.49 13.99
N SER A 131 -3.96 -18.57 12.91
CA SER A 131 -2.53 -18.27 12.89
C SER A 131 -2.25 -16.83 12.42
N ILE A 132 -1.96 -16.64 11.12
CA ILE A 132 -1.61 -15.34 10.51
C ILE A 132 -2.25 -15.29 9.12
N CYS A 133 -3.10 -14.28 8.90
CA CYS A 133 -3.50 -13.85 7.57
C CYS A 133 -2.56 -12.74 7.08
N LYS A 134 -2.30 -12.70 5.77
CA LYS A 134 -1.36 -11.75 5.17
C LYS A 134 -1.99 -10.97 4.02
N ILE A 135 -1.63 -9.70 3.93
CA ILE A 135 -1.77 -8.90 2.71
C ILE A 135 -0.36 -8.47 2.32
N GLN A 136 0.11 -9.00 1.20
CA GLN A 136 1.46 -8.82 0.69
C GLN A 136 1.47 -7.75 -0.41
N ILE A 137 2.49 -6.89 -0.36
CA ILE A 137 2.84 -5.86 -1.33
C ILE A 137 4.31 -6.06 -1.68
N SER A 138 4.58 -6.63 -2.86
CA SER A 138 5.95 -7.02 -3.25
C SER A 138 6.60 -7.95 -2.20
N THR A 139 7.65 -7.51 -1.51
CA THR A 139 8.36 -8.25 -0.46
C THR A 139 7.90 -7.90 0.96
N PHE A 140 7.01 -6.93 1.11
CA PHE A 140 6.52 -6.47 2.41
C PHE A 140 5.10 -6.97 2.66
N SER A 141 4.71 -7.18 3.91
CA SER A 141 3.38 -7.65 4.25
C SER A 141 2.77 -6.89 5.42
N MET A 142 1.45 -6.88 5.48
CA MET A 142 0.75 -6.64 6.73
C MET A 142 0.10 -7.95 7.18
N CYS A 143 0.21 -8.22 8.47
CA CYS A 143 -0.32 -9.41 9.10
C CYS A 143 -1.54 -9.07 9.96
N LEU A 144 -2.47 -10.00 9.99
CA LEU A 144 -3.69 -9.96 10.78
C LEU A 144 -3.85 -11.29 11.53
N GLN A 145 -4.31 -11.23 12.78
CA GLN A 145 -4.62 -12.40 13.59
C GLN A 145 -6.11 -12.43 14.00
N SER A 146 -6.57 -13.60 14.45
CA SER A 146 -7.95 -13.86 14.88
C SER A 146 -8.44 -12.95 16.00
N GLU A 147 -7.54 -12.51 16.89
CA GLU A 147 -7.86 -11.59 17.98
C GLU A 147 -7.84 -10.10 17.55
N GLY A 148 -7.69 -9.82 16.25
CA GLY A 148 -7.69 -8.46 15.70
C GLY A 148 -6.34 -7.75 15.75
N ALA A 149 -5.24 -8.45 16.07
CA ALA A 149 -3.91 -7.85 15.99
C ALA A 149 -3.55 -7.55 14.53
N ILE A 150 -3.21 -6.28 14.22
CA ILE A 150 -2.78 -5.82 12.90
C ILE A 150 -1.38 -5.21 13.01
N TYR A 151 -0.41 -5.75 12.29
CA TYR A 151 1.00 -5.31 12.35
C TYR A 151 1.73 -5.55 11.03
N ALA A 152 2.88 -4.88 10.86
CA ALA A 152 3.76 -5.11 9.72
C ALA A 152 4.56 -6.41 9.91
N CYS A 153 4.66 -7.20 8.85
CA CYS A 153 5.43 -8.43 8.74
C CYS A 153 5.99 -8.53 7.29
#